data_AF-A0A4D7B6B8-F1
#
_entry.id   AF-A0A4D7B6B8-F1
#
_cell.length_a   1.000
_cell.length_b   1.000
_cell.length_c   1.000
_cell.angle_alpha   90.00
_cell.angle_beta   90.00
_cell.angle_gamma   90.00
#
_symmetry.space_group_name_H-M   'P 1'
#
loop_
_entity.id
_entity.type
_entity.pdbx_description
1 polymer ?
#
loop_
_entity_poly.entity_id
_entity_poly.type
_entity_poly.pdbx_seq_one_letter_code
_entity_poly.pdbx_strand_id
1 'polypeptide(L)' 'MTGPRKPGCDEQLVWQDIFSAFVEATLPLIRDHLARGVGHHGMIANLLNARGIPCFGHARWTATDIRMVLSHGASREPG' A
#
# COMPACT_ATOMS: atom_id res chain seq x y z
N MET A 1 0.07 -29.57 -12.36
CA MET A 1 0.03 -28.11 -12.57
C MET A 1 -1.30 -27.60 -12.02
N THR A 2 -1.33 -27.23 -10.75
CA THR A 2 -2.51 -26.63 -10.11
C THR A 2 -2.44 -25.12 -10.34
N GLY A 3 -3.30 -24.59 -11.22
CA GLY A 3 -3.47 -23.15 -11.39
C GLY A 3 -3.96 -22.50 -10.08
N PRO A 4 -3.78 -21.19 -9.89
CA PRO A 4 -4.19 -20.52 -8.67
C PRO A 4 -5.69 -20.71 -8.47
N ARG A 5 -6.09 -21.35 -7.36
CA ARG A 5 -7.50 -21.45 -6.98
C ARG A 5 -8.04 -20.03 -6.81
N LYS A 6 -9.20 -19.73 -7.39
CA LYS A 6 -9.93 -18.50 -7.06
C LYS A 6 -10.20 -18.52 -5.56
N PRO A 7 -9.83 -17.47 -4.81
CA PRO A 7 -10.16 -17.39 -3.40
C PRO A 7 -11.68 -17.53 -3.22
N GLY A 8 -12.09 -18.26 -2.18
CA GLY A 8 -13.49 -18.26 -1.76
C GLY A 8 -13.93 -16.85 -1.35
N CYS A 9 -15.24 -16.58 -1.33
CA CYS A 9 -15.79 -15.27 -0.95
C CYS A 9 -15.22 -14.79 0.41
N ASP A 10 -15.08 -15.70 1.38
CA ASP A 10 -14.54 -15.40 2.70
C ASP A 10 -13.04 -15.06 2.67
N GLU A 11 -12.25 -15.80 1.89
CA GLU A 11 -10.81 -15.51 1.72
C GLU A 11 -10.60 -14.15 1.04
N GLN A 12 -11.48 -13.79 0.11
CA GLN A 12 -11.44 -12.51 -0.59
C GLN A 12 -11.77 -11.34 0.34
N LEU A 13 -12.77 -11.50 1.22
CA LEU A 13 -13.11 -10.52 2.26
C LEU A 13 -11.94 -10.32 3.23
N VAL A 14 -11.35 -11.40 3.73
CA VAL A 14 -10.16 -11.33 4.60
C VAL A 14 -9.01 -10.61 3.89
N TRP A 15 -8.79 -10.87 2.61
CA TRP A 15 -7.76 -10.19 1.83
C TRP A 15 -8.01 -8.67 1.73
N GLN A 16 -9.26 -8.27 1.51
CA GLN A 16 -9.65 -6.86 1.45
C GLN A 16 -9.48 -6.15 2.80
N ASP A 17 -9.80 -6.84 3.89
CA ASP A 17 -9.65 -6.30 5.25
C ASP A 17 -8.16 -6.10 5.60
N ILE A 18 -7.31 -7.09 5.32
CA ILE A 18 -5.87 -6.97 5.55
C ILE A 18 -5.29 -5.84 4.69
N PHE A 19 -5.69 -5.76 3.43
CA PHE A 19 -5.25 -4.68 2.55
C PHE A 19 -5.69 -3.29 3.06
N SER A 20 -6.92 -3.19 3.55
CA SER A 20 -7.46 -1.94 4.12
C SER A 20 -6.66 -1.50 5.35
N ALA A 21 -6.36 -2.43 6.26
CA ALA A 21 -5.52 -2.17 7.42
C ALA A 21 -4.09 -1.75 7.02
N PHE A 22 -3.52 -2.36 5.98
CA PHE A 22 -2.23 -1.96 5.43
C PHE A 22 -2.24 -0.51 4.90
N VAL A 23 -3.27 -0.14 4.11
CA VAL A 23 -3.41 1.23 3.60
C VAL A 23 -3.50 2.22 4.75
N GLU A 24 -4.32 1.92 5.76
CA GLU A 24 -4.51 2.77 6.94
C GLU A 24 -3.21 2.99 7.72
N ALA A 25 -2.42 1.93 7.92
CA ALA A 25 -1.16 2.02 8.64
C ALA A 25 -0.07 2.78 7.86
N THR A 26 -0.08 2.71 6.53
CA THR A 26 1.01 3.23 5.68
C THR A 26 0.74 4.63 5.11
N LEU A 27 -0.52 4.99 4.91
CA LEU A 27 -0.92 6.28 4.33
C LEU A 27 -0.33 7.50 5.08
N PRO A 28 -0.34 7.56 6.43
CA PRO A 28 0.27 8.68 7.16
C PRO A 28 1.77 8.84 6.88
N LEU A 29 2.51 7.73 6.76
CA LEU A 29 3.95 7.76 6.47
C LEU A 29 4.24 8.32 5.07
N ILE A 30 3.44 7.92 4.08
CA ILE A 30 3.55 8.42 2.72
C ILE A 30 3.21 9.92 2.67
N ARG A 31 2.14 10.33 3.36
CA ARG A 31 1.72 11.75 3.44
C ARG A 31 2.77 12.61 4.16
N ASP A 32 3.40 12.14 5.23
CA ASP A 32 4.49 12.84 5.91
C ASP A 32 5.67 13.10 4.96
N HIS A 33 6.07 12.11 4.15
CA HIS A 33 7.11 12.30 3.15
C HIS A 33 6.73 13.33 2.07
N LEU A 34 5.48 13.30 1.59
CA LEU A 34 4.98 14.30 0.65
C LEU A 34 4.98 15.71 1.26
N ALA A 35 4.52 15.85 2.51
CA ALA A 35 4.50 17.12 3.24
C ALA A 35 5.90 17.70 3.47
N ARG A 36 6.92 16.84 3.60
CA ARG A 36 8.34 17.23 3.68
C ARG A 36 8.97 17.54 2.31
N GLY A 37 8.20 17.50 1.23
CA GLY A 37 8.65 17.86 -0.12
C GLY A 37 9.23 16.71 -0.96
N VAL A 38 9.06 15.45 -0.54
CA VAL A 38 9.46 14.29 -1.37
C VAL A 38 8.43 14.07 -2.47
N GLY A 39 8.48 14.88 -3.53
CA GLY A 39 7.47 14.87 -4.59
C GLY A 39 7.51 13.66 -5.53
N HIS A 40 8.62 12.90 -5.54
CA HIS A 40 8.75 11.73 -6.42
C HIS A 40 8.40 10.43 -5.67
N HIS A 41 7.33 9.76 -6.09
CA HIS A 41 6.86 8.53 -5.43
C HIS A 41 7.89 7.40 -5.40
N GLY A 42 8.75 7.29 -6.41
CA GLY A 42 9.87 6.33 -6.39
C GLY A 42 10.88 6.60 -5.26
N MET A 43 11.04 7.87 -4.87
CA MET A 43 11.91 8.24 -3.76
C MET A 43 11.28 7.84 -2.42
N ILE A 44 9.97 8.02 -2.26
CA ILE A 44 9.22 7.53 -1.09
C ILE A 44 9.35 6.00 -0.99
N ALA A 45 9.15 5.27 -2.09
CA ALA A 45 9.31 3.81 -2.12
C ALA A 45 10.73 3.38 -1.68
N ASN A 46 11.77 4.06 -2.18
CA ASN A 46 13.16 3.80 -1.76
C ASN A 46 13.38 4.06 -0.26
N LEU A 47 12.81 5.14 0.28
CA LEU A 47 12.89 5.46 1.70
C LEU A 47 12.19 4.41 2.59
N LEU A 48 11.03 3.91 2.17
CA LEU A 48 10.33 2.83 2.89
C LEU A 48 11.11 1.53 2.83
N ASN A 49 11.63 1.18 1.65
CA ASN A 49 12.47 -0.01 1.46
C ASN A 49 13.76 0.05 2.29
N ALA A 50 14.42 1.21 2.35
CA ALA A 50 15.65 1.40 3.12
C ALA A 50 15.42 1.24 4.64
N ARG A 51 14.20 1.52 5.11
CA ARG A 51 13.79 1.31 6.50
C ARG A 51 13.24 -0.09 6.79
N GLY A 52 13.21 -0.98 5.78
CA GLY A 52 12.70 -2.34 5.93
C GLY A 52 11.19 -2.41 6.15
N ILE A 53 10.42 -1.39 5.75
CA ILE A 53 8.96 -1.41 5.88
C ILE A 53 8.39 -2.43 4.88
N PRO A 54 7.64 -3.45 5.33
CA PRO A 54 7.04 -4.44 4.44
C PRO A 54 6.06 -3.81 3.45
N CYS A 55 6.02 -4.32 2.23
CA CYS A 55 5.02 -3.96 1.23
C CYS A 55 3.98 -5.07 1.13
N PHE A 56 2.70 -4.71 1.01
CA PHE A 56 1.63 -5.68 0.87
C PHE A 56 1.71 -6.37 -0.49
N GLY A 57 1.72 -7.71 -0.48
CA GLY A 57 1.76 -8.55 -1.69
C GLY A 57 3.07 -8.50 -2.48
N HIS A 58 4.00 -7.59 -2.18
CA HIS A 58 5.25 -7.38 -2.91
C HIS A 58 6.47 -7.44 -1.98
N ALA A 59 7.60 -7.92 -2.51
CA ALA A 59 8.85 -7.99 -1.75
C ALA A 59 9.45 -6.61 -1.43
N ARG A 60 9.14 -5.59 -2.23
CA ARG A 60 9.63 -4.22 -2.09
C ARG A 60 8.56 -3.24 -2.56
N TRP A 61 8.58 -2.04 -2.00
CA TRP A 61 7.80 -0.91 -2.47
C TRP A 61 8.25 -0.44 -3.84
N THR A 62 7.28 -0.10 -4.69
CA THR A 62 7.47 0.59 -5.97
C THR A 62 6.71 1.92 -5.98
N ALA A 63 7.00 2.78 -6.96
CA ALA A 63 6.23 4.02 -7.15
C ALA A 63 4.74 3.76 -7.43
N THR A 64 4.41 2.61 -8.04
CA THR A 64 3.03 2.18 -8.30
C THR A 64 2.32 1.86 -6.99
N ASP A 65 2.99 1.18 -6.05
CA ASP A 65 2.41 0.86 -4.74
C ASP A 65 2.09 2.14 -3.94
N ILE A 66 2.97 3.14 -4.00
CA ILE A 66 2.73 4.46 -3.38
C ILE A 66 1.48 5.11 -3.96
N ARG A 67 1.32 5.11 -5.29
CA ARG A 67 0.11 5.66 -5.95
C ARG A 67 -1.14 4.90 -5.55
N MET A 68 -1.04 3.58 -5.46
CA MET A 68 -2.14 2.71 -5.07
C MET A 68 -2.61 3.02 -3.64
N VAL A 69 -1.69 3.10 -2.67
CA VAL A 69 -2.04 3.46 -1.27
C VAL A 69 -2.68 4.85 -1.20
N LEU A 70 -2.12 5.84 -1.91
CA LEU A 70 -2.69 7.19 -1.97
C LEU A 70 -4.09 7.20 -2.57
N SER A 71 -4.32 6.45 -3.65
CA SER A 71 -5.62 6.35 -4.31
C SER A 71 -6.67 5.71 -3.39
N HIS A 72 -6.33 4.61 -2.72
CA HIS A 72 -7.25 3.95 -1.79
C HIS A 72 -7.53 4.77 -0.54
N GLY A 73 -6.51 5.50 -0.04
CA GLY A 73 -6.67 6.43 1.07
C GLY A 73 -7.59 7.60 0.75
N ALA A 74 -7.48 8.18 -0.45
CA ALA A 74 -8.33 9.29 -0.88
C ALA A 74 -9.82 8.92 -0.94
N SER A 75 -10.14 7.67 -1.31
CA SER A 75 -11.53 7.18 -1.32
C SER A 75 -12.13 6.94 0.08
N ARG A 76 -11.33 7.03 1.16
CA ARG A 76 -11.77 6.79 2.55
C ARG A 76 -11.87 8.06 3.40
N GLU A 77 -11.38 9.21 2.95
CA GLU A 77 -11.53 10.47 3.69
C GLU A 77 -13.00 10.93 3.64
N PRO A 78 -13.69 11.11 4.78
CA PRO A 78 -14.97 11.82 4.78
C PRO A 78 -14.70 13.28 4.40
N GLY A 79 -15.40 13.77 3.37
CA GLY A 79 -15.32 15.16 2.91
C GLY A 79 -15.81 16.18 3.93
#